data_AF-A0A914GCM8-F1
#
_entry.id   AF-A0A914GCM8-F1
#
_cell.length_a   1.000
_cell.length_b   1.000
_cell.length_c   1.000
_cell.angle_alpha   90.00
_cell.angle_beta   90.00
_cell.angle_gamma   90.00
#
_symmetry.space_group_name_H-M   'P 1'
#
loop_
_entity.id
_entity.type
_entity.pdbx_description
1 polymer ?
#
loop_
_entity_poly.entity_id
_entity_poly.type
_entity_poly.pdbx_seq_one_letter_code
_entity_poly.pdbx_strand_id
1 'polypeptide(L)' 'MVAHRVFIFRQLFEPVSCTYSYIVGCNASKKAVIIDPVLEMVERDTKLVTQLGLELVYGINTHIHADHVTATGELKSR' A
#
# COMPACT_ATOMS: atom_id res chain seq x y z
N MET A 1 -15.49 22.40 13.70
CA MET A 1 -15.23 21.78 12.38
C MET A 1 -14.14 20.74 12.55
N VAL A 2 -14.47 19.46 12.46
CA VAL A 2 -13.44 18.40 12.42
C VAL A 2 -12.84 18.46 11.03
N ALA A 3 -11.54 18.77 10.92
CA ALA A 3 -10.83 18.64 9.66
C ALA A 3 -10.86 17.15 9.28
N HIS A 4 -11.80 16.75 8.42
CA HIS A 4 -11.74 15.44 7.79
C HIS A 4 -10.41 15.40 7.04
N ARG A 5 -9.42 14.68 7.59
CA ARG A 5 -8.12 14.51 6.93
C ARG A 5 -8.39 13.88 5.57
N VAL A 6 -8.31 14.70 4.53
CA VAL A 6 -8.50 14.29 3.14
C VAL A 6 -7.41 13.29 2.74
N PHE A 7 -6.22 13.40 3.34
CA PHE A 7 -5.05 12.61 3.04
C PHE A 7 -4.77 11.55 4.12
N ILE A 8 -4.58 10.30 3.68
CA ILE A 8 -4.17 9.15 4.50
C ILE A 8 -2.76 8.75 4.05
N PHE A 9 -1.88 8.57 5.03
CA PHE A 9 -0.51 8.11 4.83
C PHE A 9 -0.19 7.01 5.84
N ARG A 10 0.38 5.90 5.36
CA ARG A 10 0.96 4.82 6.18
C ARG A 10 2.28 4.41 5.57
N GLN A 11 3.33 4.42 6.38
CA GLN A 11 4.60 3.78 6.09
C GLN A 11 4.60 2.40 6.75
N LEU A 12 5.02 1.38 6.00
CA LEU A 12 5.05 -0.01 6.44
C LEU A 12 6.46 -0.54 6.22
N PHE A 13 6.95 -1.32 7.18
CA PHE A 13 8.30 -1.89 7.12
C PHE A 13 8.23 -3.40 6.95
N GLU A 14 8.98 -3.93 5.99
CA GLU A 14 9.21 -5.36 5.81
C GLU A 14 10.64 -5.69 6.27
N PRO A 15 10.82 -6.53 7.30
CA PRO A 15 12.11 -6.70 7.97
C PRO A 15 13.15 -7.55 7.20
N VAL A 16 12.76 -8.40 6.26
CA VAL A 16 13.69 -9.32 5.55
C VAL A 16 14.48 -8.57 4.49
N SER A 17 13.80 -7.83 3.62
CA SER A 17 14.39 -6.97 2.58
C SER A 17 14.74 -5.58 3.09
N CYS A 18 14.31 -5.23 4.30
CA CYS A 18 14.38 -3.87 4.84
C CYS A 18 13.62 -2.83 3.98
N THR A 19 12.61 -3.27 3.23
CA THR A 19 11.83 -2.40 2.35
C THR A 19 10.82 -1.58 3.15
N TYR A 20 10.72 -0.30 2.79
CA TYR A 20 9.59 0.53 3.17
C TYR A 20 8.57 0.58 2.03
N SER A 21 7.35 0.15 2.34
CA SER A 21 6.19 0.32 1.46
C SER A 21 5.31 1.44 1.99
N TYR A 22 4.54 2.08 1.11
CA TYR A 22 3.67 3.19 1.49
C TYR A 22 2.26 3.01 0.96
N ILE A 23 1.26 3.19 1.83
CA ILE A 23 -0.13 3.39 1.41
C ILE A 23 -0.44 4.88 1.48
N VAL A 24 -0.83 5.42 0.33
CA VAL A 24 -1.23 6.83 0.18
C VAL A 24 -2.66 6.85 -0.34
N GLY A 25 -3.58 7.47 0.41
CA GLY A 25 -5.00 7.42 0.09
C GLY A 25 -5.74 8.72 0.34
N CYS A 26 -6.91 8.83 -0.28
CA CYS A 26 -7.84 9.92 -0.09
C CYS A 26 -9.05 9.47 0.73
N ASN A 27 -9.28 10.08 1.89
CA ASN A 27 -10.39 9.71 2.77
C ASN A 27 -11.78 10.06 2.17
N ALA A 28 -11.84 11.02 1.24
CA ALA A 28 -13.09 11.44 0.61
C ALA A 28 -13.50 10.47 -0.51
N SER A 29 -12.59 10.15 -1.43
CA SER A 29 -12.87 9.23 -2.55
C SER A 29 -12.66 7.76 -2.20
N LYS A 30 -12.04 7.47 -1.07
CA LYS A 30 -11.59 6.13 -0.64
C LYS A 30 -10.54 5.47 -1.52
N LYS A 31 -10.08 6.14 -2.58
CA LYS A 31 -9.03 5.60 -3.45
C LYS A 31 -7.66 5.70 -2.80
N ALA A 32 -6.83 4.70 -3.03
CA ALA A 32 -5.46 4.64 -2.54
C ALA A 32 -4.51 4.01 -3.56
N VAL A 33 -3.24 4.33 -3.41
CA VAL A 33 -2.13 3.66 -4.09
C VAL A 33 -1.23 3.02 -3.05
N ILE A 34 -0.56 1.95 -3.46
CA ILE A 34 0.52 1.34 -2.69
C ILE A 34 1.83 1.45 -3.46
N ILE A 35 2.90 1.87 -2.79
CA ILE A 35 4.22 2.08 -3.34
C ILE A 35 5.17 1.02 -2.78
N ASP A 36 5.95 0.39 -3.66
CA ASP A 36 6.93 -0.66 -3.40
C ASP A 36 6.38 -1.79 -2.51
N PRO A 37 5.23 -2.41 -2.84
CA PRO A 37 4.67 -3.48 -2.04
C PRO A 37 5.52 -4.75 -2.16
N VAL A 38 5.74 -5.44 -1.04
CA VAL A 38 6.50 -6.72 -0.99
C VAL A 38 5.55 -7.91 -1.02
N LEU A 39 5.84 -8.94 -1.83
CA LEU A 39 4.97 -10.11 -2.04
C LEU A 39 4.57 -10.82 -0.73
N GLU A 40 5.52 -10.99 0.18
CA GLU A 40 5.31 -11.63 1.48
C GLU A 40 4.41 -10.81 2.41
N MET A 41 4.17 -9.52 2.10
CA MET A 41 3.35 -8.60 2.90
C MET A 41 1.94 -8.38 2.35
N VAL A 42 1.53 -9.07 1.28
CA VAL A 42 0.21 -8.91 0.64
C VAL A 42 -0.95 -8.98 1.64
N GLU A 43 -0.94 -9.96 2.54
CA GLU A 43 -2.02 -10.12 3.53
C GLU A 43 -2.07 -8.95 4.51
N ARG A 44 -0.91 -8.49 4.99
CA ARG A 44 -0.79 -7.31 5.86
C ARG A 44 -1.36 -6.09 5.17
N ASP A 45 -0.96 -5.86 3.93
CA ASP A 45 -1.29 -4.66 3.16
C ASP A 45 -2.78 -4.65 2.78
N THR A 46 -3.31 -5.77 2.28
CA THR A 46 -4.73 -5.93 1.94
C THR A 46 -5.63 -5.74 3.16
N LYS A 47 -5.23 -6.32 4.31
CA LYS A 47 -5.97 -6.15 5.57
C LYS A 47 -5.99 -4.69 6.00
N LEU A 48 -4.87 -3.99 5.93
CA LEU A 48 -4.79 -2.59 6.33
C LEU A 48 -5.62 -1.69 5.40
N VAL A 49 -5.55 -1.90 4.09
CA VAL A 49 -6.39 -1.19 3.10
C VAL A 49 -7.87 -1.36 3.43
N THR A 50 -8.29 -2.61 3.68
CA THR A 50 -9.68 -2.93 4.07
C THR A 50 -10.08 -2.23 5.37
N GLN A 51 -9.23 -2.27 6.40
CA GLN A 51 -9.48 -1.62 7.70
C GLN A 51 -9.57 -0.10 7.60
N LEU A 52 -8.83 0.51 6.67
CA LEU A 52 -8.90 1.94 6.38
C LEU A 52 -10.11 2.31 5.50
N GLY A 53 -10.87 1.31 5.02
CA GLY A 53 -11.98 1.50 4.09
C GLY A 53 -11.54 2.09 2.76
N LEU A 54 -10.35 1.69 2.28
CA LEU A 54 -9.76 2.17 1.03
C LEU A 54 -9.90 1.14 -0.09
N GLU A 55 -9.87 1.63 -1.33
CA GLU A 55 -9.80 0.86 -2.56
C GLU A 55 -8.41 1.10 -3.18
N LEU A 56 -7.61 0.03 -3.37
CA LEU A 56 -6.34 0.14 -4.08
C LEU A 56 -6.59 0.24 -5.58
N VAL A 57 -6.21 1.37 -6.18
CA VAL A 57 -6.37 1.62 -7.62
C VAL A 57 -5.07 1.43 -8.40
N TYR A 58 -3.92 1.58 -7.74
CA TYR A 58 -2.60 1.36 -8.33
C TYR A 58 -1.62 0.75 -7.34
N GLY A 59 -0.83 -0.20 -7.83
CA GLY A 59 0.44 -0.58 -7.24
C GLY A 59 1.57 0.04 -8.05
N ILE A 60 2.45 0.78 -7.39
CA ILE A 60 3.53 1.55 -8.00
C ILE A 60 4.85 0.97 -7.49
N ASN A 61 5.78 0.65 -8.39
CA ASN A 61 7.15 0.36 -8.03
C ASN A 61 8.02 1.55 -8.42
N THR A 62 8.90 1.99 -7.53
CA THR A 62 9.83 3.10 -7.77
C THR A 62 10.89 2.72 -8.79
N HIS A 63 11.25 1.44 -8.84
CA HIS A 63 12.22 0.86 -9.77
C HIS A 63 12.01 -0.66 -9.93
N ILE A 64 12.90 -1.33 -10.65
CA ILE A 64 12.97 -2.80 -10.67
C ILE A 64 13.79 -3.23 -9.45
N HIS A 65 13.12 -3.84 -8.47
CA HIS A 65 13.74 -4.23 -7.20
C HIS A 65 14.66 -5.45 -7.34
N ALA A 66 15.79 -5.43 -6.63
CA ALA A 66 16.78 -6.53 -6.61
C ALA A 66 16.75 -7.33 -5.30
N ASP A 67 16.10 -6.78 -4.28
CA ASP A 67 16.10 -7.20 -2.88
C ASP A 67 14.78 -7.89 -2.46
N HIS A 68 13.70 -7.72 -3.23
CA HIS A 68 12.42 -8.36 -2.99
C HIS A 68 11.61 -8.57 -4.26
N VAL A 69 10.61 -9.46 -4.19
CA VAL A 69 9.61 -9.63 -5.25
C VAL A 69 8.44 -8.68 -4.97
N THR A 70 8.06 -7.90 -5.97
CA THR A 70 6.93 -6.97 -5.82
C THR A 70 5.59 -7.70 -5.68
N ALA A 71 4.73 -7.19 -4.81
CA ALA A 71 3.37 -7.67 -4.59
C ALA A 71 2.35 -7.20 -5.64
N THR A 72 2.73 -6.32 -6.57
CA THR A 72 1.76 -5.68 -7.49
C THR A 72 0.95 -6.68 -8.33
N GLY A 73 1.54 -7.83 -8.68
CA GLY A 73 0.85 -8.88 -9.45
C GLY A 73 -0.24 -9.59 -8.64
N GLU A 74 0.08 -9.96 -7.40
CA GLU A 74 -0.85 -10.62 -6.48
C GLU A 74 -1.97 -9.66 -6.05
N LEU A 75 -1.61 -8.41 -5.70
CA LEU A 75 -2.59 -7.39 -5.29
C LEU A 75 -3.60 -7.05 -6.40
N LYS A 76 -3.20 -7.15 -7.67
CA LYS A 76 -4.11 -6.93 -8.81
C LYS A 76 -5.17 -8.04 -8.94
N SER A 77 -4.90 -9.22 -8.38
CA SER A 77 -5.77 -10.39 -8.48
C SER A 77 -6.79 -10.50 -7.33
N ARG A 78 -6.81 -9.50 -6.44
CA ARG A 78 -7.75 -9.38 -5.31
C ARG A 78 -8.81 -8.32 -5.60
#